data_AF-A1U080-F1
#
_entry.id   AF-A1U080-F1
#
_cell.length_a   1.000
_cell.length_b   1.000
_cell.length_c   1.000
_cell.angle_alpha   90.00
_cell.angle_beta   90.00
_cell.angle_gamma   90.00
#
_symmetry.space_group_name_H-M   'P 1'
#
loop_
_entity.id
_entity.type
_entity.pdbx_description
1 polymer ?
#
loop_
_entity_poly.entity_id
_entity_poly.type
_entity_poly.pdbx_seq_one_letter_code
_entity_poly.pdbx_strand_id
1 'polypeptide(L)'
;MINNFKTDLVIRLAAKSQDETLKAMGYVRPTSANRKRLIKVLECPDFGLDEGGFDFKYRSEDFLQALCRAVGMDELVVDQRIARLTARLEEERRAFKPYIWIDTGFIRKNQPLFALAACEHQRYLRFGERFWRYSLTDQLGETQSRIRAHVAENGGELGIWGKIKQYWFYYEKNAAYLFNLNGEVVGKQYGAEPSAVISGRELAVISSAGLAARHQGIQKE
;
A
#
# COMPACT_ATOMS: atom_id res chain seq x y z
N MET A 1 24.08 2.37 -21.04
CA MET A 1 23.70 3.79 -21.15
C MET A 1 22.52 4.00 -20.21
N ILE A 2 22.68 4.76 -19.11
CA ILE A 2 21.60 5.00 -18.15
C ILE A 2 20.64 6.00 -18.80
N ASN A 3 19.69 5.49 -19.60
CA ASN A 3 18.60 6.29 -20.15
C ASN A 3 17.55 6.49 -19.06
N ASN A 4 17.86 7.34 -18.07
CA ASN A 4 16.85 7.82 -17.14
C ASN A 4 15.98 8.82 -17.90
N PHE A 5 14.76 8.41 -18.24
CA PHE A 5 13.76 9.20 -18.97
C PHE A 5 13.60 10.61 -18.38
N LYS A 6 13.68 10.74 -17.04
CA LYS A 6 13.63 12.03 -16.35
C LYS A 6 14.87 12.88 -16.61
N THR A 7 16.05 12.29 -16.61
CA THR A 7 17.31 13.00 -16.89
C THR A 7 17.34 13.54 -18.32
N ASP A 8 16.92 12.75 -19.31
CA ASP A 8 16.83 13.22 -20.71
C ASP A 8 15.84 14.38 -20.85
N LEU A 9 14.65 14.28 -20.22
CA LEU A 9 13.67 15.35 -20.21
C LEU A 9 14.22 16.65 -19.58
N VAL A 10 14.89 16.54 -18.42
CA VAL A 10 15.46 17.71 -17.72
C VAL A 10 16.58 18.36 -18.54
N ILE A 11 17.46 17.58 -19.17
CA ILE A 11 18.54 18.11 -20.02
C ILE A 11 17.96 18.91 -21.20
N ARG A 12 16.94 18.36 -21.86
CA ARG A 12 16.31 19.04 -23.01
C ARG A 12 15.56 20.31 -22.60
N LEU A 13 14.97 20.32 -21.40
CA LEU A 13 14.31 21.49 -20.86
C LEU A 13 15.26 22.59 -20.41
N ALA A 14 16.48 22.25 -19.98
CA ALA A 14 17.48 23.24 -19.57
C ALA A 14 17.87 24.21 -20.72
N ALA A 15 17.65 23.82 -21.98
CA ALA A 15 17.89 24.65 -23.15
C ALA A 15 16.81 25.71 -23.41
N LYS A 16 15.68 25.69 -22.69
CA LYS A 16 14.54 26.60 -22.89
C LYS A 16 14.09 27.20 -21.56
N SER A 17 13.56 28.41 -21.60
CA SER A 17 12.84 28.93 -20.43
C SER A 17 11.53 28.14 -20.20
N GLN A 18 11.03 28.17 -18.97
CA GLN A 18 9.74 27.58 -18.62
C GLN A 18 8.59 28.14 -19.49
N ASP A 19 8.64 29.43 -19.83
CA ASP A 19 7.61 30.07 -20.66
C ASP A 19 7.66 29.66 -22.11
N GLU A 20 8.85 29.56 -22.69
CA GLU A 20 9.01 29.06 -24.06
C GLU A 20 8.51 27.62 -24.17
N THR A 21 8.81 26.81 -23.15
CA THR A 21 8.31 25.43 -23.05
C THR A 21 6.78 25.39 -22.98
N LEU A 22 6.17 26.15 -22.06
CA LEU A 22 4.71 26.19 -21.91
C LEU A 22 4.03 26.75 -23.18
N LYS A 23 4.62 27.75 -23.83
CA LYS A 23 4.13 28.26 -25.12
C LYS A 23 4.21 27.20 -26.22
N ALA A 24 5.31 26.45 -26.29
CA ALA A 24 5.48 25.33 -27.23
C ALA A 24 4.47 24.18 -26.96
N MET A 25 4.06 23.99 -25.70
CA MET A 25 2.95 23.10 -25.34
C MET A 25 1.56 23.67 -25.66
N GLY A 26 1.47 24.88 -26.20
CA GLY A 26 0.22 25.53 -26.61
C GLY A 26 -0.46 26.39 -25.54
N TYR A 27 0.23 26.78 -24.47
CA TYR A 27 -0.26 27.81 -23.55
C TYR A 27 0.08 29.21 -24.09
N VAL A 28 -0.90 29.90 -24.67
CA VAL A 28 -0.71 31.24 -25.27
C VAL A 28 -0.20 32.25 -24.25
N ARG A 29 -0.73 32.21 -23.02
CA ARG A 29 -0.32 33.05 -21.89
C ARG A 29 -0.07 32.16 -20.66
N PRO A 30 1.18 31.69 -20.44
CA PRO A 30 1.50 30.86 -19.28
C PRO A 30 1.19 31.56 -17.96
N THR A 31 0.36 30.92 -17.13
CA THR A 31 -0.01 31.44 -15.80
C THR A 31 0.97 30.94 -14.73
N SER A 32 0.91 31.51 -13.53
CA SER A 32 1.67 31.00 -12.37
C SER A 32 1.31 29.55 -12.03
N ALA A 33 0.05 29.15 -12.21
CA ALA A 33 -0.40 27.77 -12.02
C ALA A 33 0.28 26.81 -13.02
N ASN A 34 0.40 27.20 -14.29
CA ASN A 34 1.06 26.39 -15.31
C ASN A 34 2.55 26.18 -14.99
N ARG A 35 3.23 27.23 -14.50
CA ARG A 35 4.63 27.14 -14.06
C ARG A 35 4.79 26.21 -12.86
N LYS A 36 3.94 26.35 -11.85
CA LYS A 36 3.93 25.45 -10.67
C LYS A 36 3.72 24.01 -11.09
N ARG A 37 2.80 23.75 -12.03
CA ARG A 37 2.57 22.41 -12.57
C ARG A 37 3.80 21.87 -13.28
N LEU A 38 4.45 22.66 -14.14
CA LEU A 38 5.69 22.26 -14.80
C LEU A 38 6.78 21.91 -13.79
N ILE A 39 7.01 22.76 -12.79
CA ILE A 39 7.98 22.50 -11.71
C ILE A 39 7.65 21.19 -10.99
N LYS A 40 6.39 21.01 -10.60
CA LYS A 40 5.93 19.77 -9.94
C LYS A 40 6.21 18.52 -10.77
N VAL A 41 5.95 18.56 -12.08
CA VAL A 41 6.23 17.44 -12.99
C VAL A 41 7.73 17.10 -13.02
N LEU A 42 8.60 18.11 -12.95
CA LEU A 42 10.06 17.91 -12.96
C LEU A 42 10.61 17.46 -11.62
N GLU A 43 10.01 17.87 -10.52
CA GLU A 43 10.44 17.49 -9.17
C GLU A 43 9.93 16.11 -8.78
N CYS A 44 8.67 15.79 -9.10
CA CYS A 44 8.04 14.52 -8.76
C CYS A 44 8.74 13.32 -9.44
N PRO A 45 9.10 12.24 -8.73
CA PRO A 45 9.70 11.04 -9.33
C PRO A 45 8.87 10.45 -10.47
N ASP A 46 7.54 10.50 -10.32
CA ASP A 46 6.58 9.91 -11.24
C ASP A 46 5.80 10.96 -12.03
N PHE A 47 6.38 12.15 -12.20
CA PHE A 47 5.86 13.24 -13.02
C PHE A 47 4.46 13.73 -12.61
N GLY A 48 4.03 13.45 -11.37
CA GLY A 48 2.70 13.79 -10.86
C GLY A 48 1.56 12.99 -11.50
N LEU A 49 1.86 11.80 -12.05
CA LEU A 49 0.87 10.87 -12.61
C LEU A 49 0.07 10.13 -11.52
N ASP A 50 0.57 10.09 -10.29
CA ASP A 50 -0.03 9.46 -9.12
C ASP A 50 -1.09 10.35 -8.43
N GLU A 51 -0.92 11.67 -8.48
CA GLU A 51 -1.76 12.65 -7.77
C GLU A 51 -2.99 13.16 -8.57
N GLY A 52 -3.23 12.68 -9.79
CA GLY A 52 -4.46 12.98 -10.53
C GLY A 52 -4.67 14.45 -10.96
N GLY A 53 -3.60 15.19 -11.24
CA GLY A 53 -3.65 16.60 -11.63
C GLY A 53 -4.22 16.86 -13.04
N PHE A 54 -4.93 17.97 -13.21
CA PHE A 54 -5.37 18.46 -14.52
C PHE A 54 -5.51 19.97 -14.53
N ASP A 55 -5.52 20.54 -15.74
CA ASP A 55 -6.03 21.88 -15.98
C ASP A 55 -7.05 21.83 -17.13
N PHE A 56 -7.54 22.99 -17.56
CA PHE A 56 -8.52 23.07 -18.65
C PHE A 56 -8.01 22.58 -20.01
N LYS A 57 -6.69 22.35 -20.16
CA LYS A 57 -6.07 21.93 -21.43
C LYS A 57 -5.61 20.47 -21.40
N TYR A 58 -5.00 20.02 -20.30
CA TYR A 58 -4.34 18.71 -20.21
C TYR A 58 -4.62 18.00 -18.89
N ARG A 59 -4.91 16.70 -18.95
CA ARG A 59 -4.75 15.79 -17.80
C ARG A 59 -3.27 15.52 -17.53
N SER A 60 -2.91 14.87 -16.42
CA SER A 60 -1.51 14.61 -16.06
C SER A 60 -0.73 13.91 -17.18
N GLU A 61 -1.30 12.87 -17.78
CA GLU A 61 -0.65 12.12 -18.88
C GLU A 61 -0.48 12.98 -20.14
N ASP A 62 -1.55 13.64 -20.58
CA ASP A 62 -1.51 14.52 -21.76
C ASP A 62 -0.50 15.66 -21.58
N PHE A 63 -0.38 16.19 -20.36
CA PHE A 63 0.56 17.26 -20.04
C PHE A 63 2.00 16.77 -20.21
N LEU A 64 2.32 15.58 -19.69
CA LEU A 64 3.65 15.00 -19.82
C LEU A 64 3.97 14.67 -21.29
N GLN A 65 3.00 14.12 -22.04
CA GLN A 65 3.16 13.83 -23.46
C GLN A 65 3.41 15.12 -24.26
N ALA A 66 2.62 16.16 -24.03
CA ALA A 66 2.79 17.47 -24.66
C ALA A 66 4.14 18.11 -24.30
N LEU A 67 4.60 17.96 -23.06
CA LEU A 67 5.91 18.44 -22.61
C LEU A 67 7.05 17.73 -23.35
N CYS A 68 7.01 16.40 -23.43
CA CYS A 68 7.99 15.60 -24.18
C CYS A 68 8.02 15.95 -25.67
N ARG A 69 6.85 16.12 -26.31
CA ARG A 69 6.75 16.60 -27.70
C ARG A 69 7.37 17.99 -27.88
N ALA A 70 7.12 18.91 -26.95
CA ALA A 70 7.66 20.29 -27.01
C ALA A 70 9.19 20.38 -26.93
N VAL A 71 9.85 19.32 -26.43
CA VAL A 71 11.31 19.20 -26.36
C VAL A 71 11.90 18.20 -27.38
N GLY A 72 11.09 17.76 -28.34
CA GLY A 72 11.53 16.93 -29.46
C GLY A 72 11.96 15.52 -29.03
N MET A 73 11.31 14.95 -28.02
CA MET A 73 11.45 13.52 -27.72
C MET A 73 10.61 12.70 -28.70
N ASP A 74 11.11 11.51 -29.06
CA ASP A 74 10.40 10.58 -29.94
C ASP A 74 9.07 10.14 -29.31
N GLU A 75 7.99 10.30 -30.05
CA GLU A 75 6.63 10.06 -29.57
C GLU A 75 6.40 8.60 -29.19
N LEU A 76 6.89 7.65 -30.00
CA LEU A 76 6.73 6.23 -29.72
C LEU A 76 7.49 5.82 -28.45
N VAL A 77 8.69 6.36 -28.23
CA VAL A 77 9.46 6.14 -27.01
C VAL A 77 8.75 6.75 -25.80
N VAL A 78 8.24 7.97 -25.92
CA VAL A 78 7.51 8.66 -24.83
C VAL A 78 6.27 7.88 -24.43
N ASP A 79 5.44 7.49 -25.39
CA ASP A 79 4.18 6.79 -25.13
C ASP A 79 4.41 5.45 -24.43
N GLN A 80 5.41 4.69 -24.88
CA GLN A 80 5.80 3.45 -24.21
C GLN A 80 6.28 3.68 -22.77
N ARG A 81 6.97 4.79 -22.51
CA ARG A 81 7.46 5.13 -21.15
C ARG A 81 6.34 5.55 -20.24
N ILE A 82 5.44 6.43 -20.71
CA ILE A 82 4.26 6.87 -19.95
C ILE A 82 3.36 5.68 -19.65
N ALA A 83 3.06 4.84 -20.65
CA ALA A 83 2.23 3.65 -20.45
C ALA A 83 2.81 2.69 -19.40
N ARG A 84 4.13 2.45 -19.40
CA ARG A 84 4.79 1.62 -18.37
C ARG A 84 4.70 2.25 -16.97
N LEU A 85 4.86 3.56 -16.86
CA LEU A 85 4.75 4.28 -15.59
C LEU A 85 3.32 4.23 -15.06
N THR A 86 2.32 4.56 -15.90
CA THR A 86 0.90 4.48 -15.54
C THR A 86 0.51 3.07 -15.10
N ALA A 87 0.91 2.04 -15.85
CA ALA A 87 0.63 0.65 -15.48
C ALA A 87 1.23 0.28 -14.11
N ARG A 88 2.45 0.70 -13.82
CA ARG A 88 3.10 0.47 -12.51
C ARG A 88 2.35 1.20 -11.38
N LEU A 89 1.94 2.44 -11.60
CA LEU A 89 1.19 3.22 -10.60
C LEU A 89 -0.21 2.66 -10.37
N GLU A 90 -0.84 2.13 -11.40
CA GLU A 90 -2.15 1.48 -11.30
C GLU A 90 -2.03 0.14 -10.55
N GLU A 91 -1.00 -0.66 -10.84
CA GLU A 91 -0.66 -1.84 -10.05
C GLU A 91 -0.48 -1.46 -8.57
N GLU A 92 0.27 -0.39 -8.27
CA GLU A 92 0.46 0.08 -6.90
C GLU A 92 -0.83 0.55 -6.24
N ARG A 93 -1.74 1.21 -6.96
CA ARG A 93 -3.04 1.64 -6.45
C ARG A 93 -3.97 0.47 -6.16
N ARG A 94 -3.95 -0.56 -7.03
CA ARG A 94 -4.82 -1.75 -6.91
C ARG A 94 -4.26 -2.80 -5.96
N ALA A 95 -2.95 -2.80 -5.72
CA ALA A 95 -2.30 -3.76 -4.84
C ALA A 95 -2.85 -3.66 -3.42
N PHE A 96 -3.18 -4.81 -2.85
CA PHE A 96 -3.46 -4.93 -1.42
C PHE A 96 -2.22 -4.48 -0.64
N LYS A 97 -2.43 -3.66 0.40
CA LYS A 97 -1.36 -3.17 1.27
C LYS A 97 -1.37 -4.03 2.53
N PRO A 98 -0.39 -4.93 2.72
CA PRO A 98 -0.34 -5.73 3.92
C PRO A 98 -0.29 -4.86 5.17
N TYR A 99 -0.87 -5.37 6.26
CA TYR A 99 -0.87 -4.73 7.57
C TYR A 99 -0.98 -5.77 8.67
N ILE A 100 -0.67 -5.35 9.89
CA ILE A 100 -0.88 -6.15 11.09
C ILE A 100 -2.06 -5.53 11.84
N TRP A 101 -3.07 -6.33 12.17
CA TRP A 101 -4.10 -5.98 13.12
C TRP A 101 -3.75 -6.55 14.50
N ILE A 102 -3.93 -5.73 15.53
CA ILE A 102 -3.60 -6.08 16.92
C ILE A 102 -4.87 -6.49 17.64
N ASP A 103 -4.87 -7.72 18.16
CA ASP A 103 -5.98 -8.25 18.92
C ASP A 103 -5.68 -8.21 20.42
N THR A 104 -6.46 -7.42 21.14
CA THR A 104 -6.44 -7.33 22.60
C THR A 104 -7.62 -8.05 23.25
N GLY A 105 -8.56 -8.61 22.47
CA GLY A 105 -9.85 -9.11 22.94
C GLY A 105 -10.65 -8.06 23.70
N PHE A 106 -10.53 -6.80 23.30
CA PHE A 106 -11.17 -5.66 23.94
C PHE A 106 -12.70 -5.80 23.96
N ILE A 107 -13.29 -5.62 25.14
CA ILE A 107 -14.73 -5.48 25.33
C ILE A 107 -14.96 -4.16 26.04
N ARG A 108 -15.70 -3.24 25.41
CA ARG A 108 -15.99 -1.92 25.96
C ARG A 108 -16.78 -2.08 27.26
N LYS A 109 -16.28 -1.49 28.34
CA LYS A 109 -16.99 -1.40 29.62
C LYS A 109 -17.52 0.02 29.80
N ASN A 110 -16.61 0.95 30.07
CA ASN A 110 -16.93 2.34 30.41
C ASN A 110 -16.14 3.36 29.57
N GLN A 111 -15.40 2.92 28.54
CA GLN A 111 -14.59 3.80 27.70
C GLN A 111 -15.50 4.71 26.84
N PRO A 112 -15.22 6.03 26.81
CA PRO A 112 -15.95 6.95 25.93
C PRO A 112 -15.74 6.63 24.45
N LEU A 113 -16.81 6.76 23.65
CA LEU A 113 -16.77 6.42 22.23
C LEU A 113 -15.79 7.28 21.42
N PHE A 114 -15.71 8.57 21.72
CA PHE A 114 -14.79 9.48 21.02
C PHE A 114 -13.31 9.11 21.26
N ALA A 115 -12.97 8.63 22.46
CA ALA A 115 -11.61 8.19 22.78
C ALA A 115 -11.27 6.91 22.00
N LEU A 116 -12.22 5.98 21.88
CA LEU A 116 -12.05 4.78 21.05
C LEU A 116 -11.83 5.14 19.58
N ALA A 117 -12.66 6.04 19.03
CA ALA A 117 -12.53 6.49 17.65
C ALA A 117 -11.18 7.16 17.39
N ALA A 118 -10.71 8.01 18.31
CA ALA A 118 -9.41 8.67 18.20
C ALA A 118 -8.25 7.67 18.23
N CYS A 119 -8.37 6.57 18.98
CA CYS A 119 -7.31 5.58 19.17
C CYS A 119 -7.40 4.35 18.26
N GLU A 120 -8.37 4.25 17.35
CA GLU A 120 -8.58 3.07 16.49
C GLU A 120 -7.34 2.78 15.62
N HIS A 121 -6.68 3.83 15.13
CA HIS A 121 -5.46 3.72 14.34
C HIS A 121 -4.32 2.97 15.06
N GLN A 122 -4.31 2.97 16.40
CA GLN A 122 -3.30 2.28 17.20
C GLN A 122 -3.40 0.75 17.09
N ARG A 123 -4.55 0.22 16.67
CA ARG A 123 -4.79 -1.22 16.50
C ARG A 123 -4.18 -1.79 15.22
N TYR A 124 -3.51 -0.97 14.42
CA TYR A 124 -2.95 -1.37 13.13
C TYR A 124 -1.49 -0.96 13.01
N LEU A 125 -0.63 -1.89 12.59
CA LEU A 125 0.74 -1.59 12.18
C LEU A 125 0.81 -1.66 10.65
N ARG A 126 1.34 -0.59 10.06
CA ARG A 126 1.56 -0.49 8.61
C ARG A 126 3.02 -0.77 8.28
N PHE A 127 3.24 -1.24 7.06
CA PHE A 127 4.56 -1.40 6.49
C PHE A 127 4.90 -0.22 5.56
N GLY A 128 6.19 -0.10 5.25
CA GLY A 128 6.69 0.88 4.29
C GLY A 128 6.14 0.66 2.89
N GLU A 129 6.36 1.64 2.02
CA GLU A 129 6.03 1.54 0.61
C GLU A 129 6.68 0.31 -0.02
N ARG A 130 5.99 -0.28 -1.02
CA ARG A 130 6.44 -1.46 -1.77
C ARG A 130 6.61 -2.76 -0.98
N PHE A 131 6.35 -2.79 0.33
CA PHE A 131 6.37 -4.01 1.14
C PHE A 131 5.56 -5.17 0.52
N TRP A 132 4.41 -4.84 -0.07
CA TRP A 132 3.55 -5.79 -0.77
C TRP A 132 4.23 -6.53 -1.95
N ARG A 133 5.33 -6.00 -2.50
CA ARG A 133 6.11 -6.62 -3.58
C ARG A 133 7.07 -7.70 -3.07
N TYR A 134 7.31 -7.77 -1.76
CA TYR A 134 8.23 -8.75 -1.18
C TYR A 134 7.65 -10.16 -1.31
N SER A 135 8.53 -11.16 -1.35
CA SER A 135 8.09 -12.55 -1.26
C SER A 135 7.35 -12.79 0.06
N LEU A 136 6.44 -13.76 0.11
CA LEU A 136 5.71 -14.02 1.35
C LEU A 136 6.66 -14.37 2.50
N THR A 137 7.74 -15.09 2.23
CA THR A 137 8.77 -15.42 3.24
C THR A 137 9.42 -14.16 3.81
N ASP A 138 9.79 -13.21 2.96
CA ASP A 138 10.39 -11.94 3.41
C ASP A 138 9.37 -11.08 4.18
N GLN A 139 8.13 -11.04 3.71
CA GLN A 139 7.05 -10.33 4.42
C GLN A 139 6.83 -10.92 5.81
N LEU A 140 6.86 -12.25 5.96
CA LEU A 140 6.78 -12.90 7.26
C LEU A 140 7.96 -12.48 8.14
N GLY A 141 9.21 -12.57 7.66
CA GLY A 141 10.39 -12.19 8.42
C GLY A 141 10.33 -10.75 8.96
N GLU A 142 9.94 -9.80 8.11
CA GLU A 142 9.75 -8.40 8.49
C GLU A 142 8.60 -8.21 9.48
N THR A 143 7.49 -8.94 9.29
CA THR A 143 6.37 -8.95 10.23
C THR A 143 6.80 -9.40 11.62
N GLN A 144 7.61 -10.46 11.71
CA GLN A 144 8.15 -10.95 12.99
C GLN A 144 8.96 -9.87 13.70
N SER A 145 9.87 -9.23 12.97
CA SER A 145 10.71 -8.15 13.49
C SER A 145 9.87 -6.95 13.95
N ARG A 146 8.86 -6.58 13.17
CA ARG A 146 7.95 -5.47 13.51
C ARG A 146 7.15 -5.75 14.77
N ILE A 147 6.66 -6.98 14.95
CA ILE A 147 5.92 -7.41 16.14
C ILE A 147 6.83 -7.36 17.38
N ARG A 148 8.03 -7.93 17.31
CA ARG A 148 8.98 -7.90 18.43
C ARG A 148 9.33 -6.48 18.84
N ALA A 149 9.58 -5.60 17.88
CA ALA A 149 9.83 -4.19 18.14
C ALA A 149 8.64 -3.52 18.82
N HIS A 150 7.42 -3.74 18.30
CA HIS A 150 6.20 -3.17 18.87
C HIS A 150 5.93 -3.64 20.32
N VAL A 151 6.16 -4.93 20.61
CA VAL A 151 6.02 -5.48 21.97
C VAL A 151 7.06 -4.87 22.91
N ALA A 152 8.31 -4.71 22.46
CA ALA A 152 9.36 -4.08 23.25
C ALA A 152 9.05 -2.59 23.53
N GLU A 153 8.50 -1.87 22.55
CA GLU A 153 8.11 -0.46 22.67
C GLU A 153 6.95 -0.24 23.65
N ASN A 154 5.99 -1.17 23.71
CA ASN A 154 4.73 -0.97 24.44
C ASN A 154 4.56 -1.89 25.67
N GLY A 155 5.54 -2.75 25.97
CA GLY A 155 5.46 -3.71 27.07
C GLY A 155 4.32 -4.72 26.95
N GLY A 156 3.80 -4.97 25.74
CA GLY A 156 2.67 -5.87 25.51
C GLY A 156 1.29 -5.30 25.84
N GLU A 157 1.16 -3.99 26.07
CA GLU A 157 -0.11 -3.30 26.28
C GLU A 157 -0.40 -2.30 25.16
N LEU A 158 -1.67 -2.03 24.87
CA LEU A 158 -2.08 -1.09 23.83
C LEU A 158 -3.03 -0.04 24.39
N GLY A 159 -2.53 0.75 25.35
CA GLY A 159 -3.26 1.88 25.94
C GLY A 159 -4.69 1.51 26.37
N ILE A 160 -5.68 2.25 25.87
CA ILE A 160 -7.11 2.06 26.21
C ILE A 160 -7.67 0.68 25.78
N TRP A 161 -6.97 -0.02 24.88
CA TRP A 161 -7.37 -1.32 24.35
C TRP A 161 -6.95 -2.49 25.24
N GLY A 162 -6.04 -2.27 26.20
CA GLY A 162 -5.58 -3.26 27.16
C GLY A 162 -4.44 -4.15 26.64
N LYS A 163 -4.28 -5.32 27.26
CA LYS A 163 -3.20 -6.27 26.97
C LYS A 163 -3.33 -6.87 25.57
N ILE A 164 -2.22 -6.93 24.85
CA ILE A 164 -2.13 -7.55 23.55
C ILE A 164 -2.15 -9.08 23.72
N LYS A 165 -3.02 -9.75 22.98
CA LYS A 165 -3.15 -11.21 22.99
C LYS A 165 -2.42 -11.84 21.81
N GLN A 166 -2.58 -11.26 20.64
CA GLN A 166 -2.08 -11.81 19.38
C GLN A 166 -2.09 -10.75 18.27
N TYR A 167 -1.44 -11.09 17.16
CA TYR A 167 -1.33 -10.23 15.98
C TYR A 167 -1.77 -11.00 14.73
N TRP A 168 -2.53 -10.32 13.87
CA TRP A 168 -3.00 -10.86 12.60
C TRP A 168 -2.33 -10.12 11.45
N PHE A 169 -1.46 -10.80 10.72
CA PHE A 169 -0.82 -10.25 9.54
C PHE A 169 -1.62 -10.60 8.30
N TYR A 170 -2.30 -9.61 7.73
CA TYR A 170 -3.02 -9.74 6.48
C TYR A 170 -2.07 -9.43 5.33
N TYR A 171 -1.82 -10.43 4.49
CA TYR A 171 -1.02 -10.28 3.26
C TYR A 171 -1.90 -10.18 2.00
N GLU A 172 -3.19 -10.51 2.13
CA GLU A 172 -4.24 -10.33 1.14
C GLU A 172 -5.61 -10.19 1.84
N LYS A 173 -6.65 -9.80 1.08
CA LYS A 173 -7.96 -9.37 1.63
C LYS A 173 -8.63 -10.36 2.59
N ASN A 174 -8.43 -11.67 2.40
CA ASN A 174 -9.11 -12.72 3.15
C ASN A 174 -8.15 -13.81 3.62
N ALA A 175 -6.88 -13.49 3.83
CA ALA A 175 -5.94 -14.44 4.41
C ALA A 175 -4.95 -13.74 5.32
N ALA A 176 -4.72 -14.36 6.46
CA ALA A 176 -3.85 -13.84 7.48
C ALA A 176 -3.05 -14.94 8.17
N TYR A 177 -1.85 -14.57 8.63
CA TYR A 177 -1.09 -15.36 9.57
C TYR A 177 -1.30 -14.83 10.99
N LEU A 178 -1.49 -15.76 11.91
CA LEU A 178 -1.60 -15.48 13.32
C LEU A 178 -0.21 -15.54 13.96
N PHE A 179 0.13 -14.49 14.69
CA PHE A 179 1.37 -14.38 15.43
C PHE A 179 1.14 -14.21 16.93
N ASN A 180 2.02 -14.82 17.72
CA ASN A 180 2.10 -14.58 19.16
C ASN A 180 2.95 -13.32 19.47
N LEU A 181 3.10 -12.99 20.76
CA LEU A 181 3.87 -11.81 21.21
C LEU A 181 5.38 -11.92 20.95
N ASN A 182 5.91 -13.13 20.76
CA ASN A 182 7.32 -13.32 20.39
C ASN A 182 7.57 -13.08 18.89
N GLY A 183 6.51 -12.82 18.12
CA GLY A 183 6.56 -12.73 16.67
C GLY A 183 6.70 -14.09 16.00
N GLU A 184 6.25 -15.18 16.62
CA GLU A 184 6.24 -16.51 16.01
C GLU A 184 4.89 -16.77 15.34
N VAL A 185 4.91 -17.41 14.17
CA VAL A 185 3.68 -17.82 13.48
C VAL A 185 3.09 -19.01 14.23
N VAL A 186 1.85 -18.86 14.72
CA VAL A 186 1.15 -19.91 15.47
C VAL A 186 -0.10 -20.42 14.75
N GLY A 187 -0.47 -19.80 13.63
CA GLY A 187 -1.60 -20.25 12.84
C GLY A 187 -1.76 -19.48 11.54
N LYS A 188 -2.72 -19.93 10.74
CA LYS A 188 -3.13 -19.28 9.50
C LYS A 188 -4.64 -19.31 9.40
N GLN A 189 -5.24 -18.21 8.97
CA GLN A 189 -6.67 -18.10 8.72
C GLN A 189 -6.92 -17.77 7.25
N TYR A 190 -7.96 -18.37 6.70
CA TYR A 190 -8.57 -18.00 5.43
C TYR A 190 -10.01 -17.58 5.70
N GLY A 191 -10.48 -16.49 5.09
CA GLY A 191 -11.81 -15.92 5.29
C GLY A 191 -11.78 -14.44 5.66
N ALA A 192 -12.96 -13.83 5.78
CA ALA A 192 -13.11 -12.41 6.11
C ALA A 192 -12.51 -12.07 7.49
N GLU A 193 -12.06 -10.82 7.66
CA GLU A 193 -11.55 -10.32 8.93
C GLU A 193 -12.49 -10.65 10.10
N PRO A 194 -11.98 -11.11 11.27
CA PRO A 194 -12.79 -11.27 12.47
C PRO A 194 -13.52 -10.00 12.88
N SER A 195 -12.98 -8.81 12.56
CA SER A 195 -13.62 -7.51 12.80
C SER A 195 -14.98 -7.37 12.10
N ALA A 196 -15.17 -8.02 10.95
CA ALA A 196 -16.43 -8.05 10.20
C ALA A 196 -17.43 -9.10 10.74
N VAL A 197 -16.98 -10.02 11.59
CA VAL A 197 -17.76 -11.18 12.08
C VAL A 197 -18.18 -11.03 13.55
N ILE A 198 -17.93 -9.88 14.20
CA ILE A 198 -18.49 -9.59 15.53
C ILE A 198 -19.97 -9.18 15.40
N SER A 199 -20.76 -10.09 14.84
CA SER A 199 -22.16 -10.31 15.17
C SER A 199 -22.32 -11.81 15.45
N GLY A 200 -21.93 -12.20 16.68
CA GLY A 200 -22.55 -13.31 17.39
C GLY A 200 -22.23 -14.75 16.96
N ARG A 201 -20.97 -15.16 16.78
CA ARG A 201 -20.62 -16.60 16.87
C ARG A 201 -19.23 -16.84 17.46
N GLU A 202 -19.21 -17.70 18.48
CA GLU A 202 -18.02 -18.20 19.17
C GLU A 202 -17.00 -18.79 18.21
N LEU A 203 -15.73 -18.46 18.43
CA LEU A 203 -14.58 -19.10 17.79
C LEU A 203 -14.52 -20.56 18.23
N ALA A 204 -14.85 -21.48 17.32
CA ALA A 204 -14.53 -22.89 17.48
C ALA A 204 -13.00 -23.04 17.44
N VAL A 205 -12.41 -23.22 18.63
CA VAL A 205 -11.03 -23.70 18.77
C VAL A 205 -10.99 -25.11 18.18
N ILE A 206 -10.32 -25.28 17.04
CA ILE A 206 -10.02 -26.61 16.51
C ILE A 206 -8.94 -27.21 17.40
N SER A 207 -9.36 -27.97 18.41
CA SER A 207 -8.51 -28.91 19.13
C SER A 207 -8.12 -30.05 18.19
N SER A 208 -6.82 -30.33 18.10
CA SER A 208 -6.17 -31.35 17.26
C SER A 208 -6.38 -32.79 17.77
N ALA A 209 -7.61 -33.16 18.17
CA ALA A 209 -7.91 -34.50 18.71
C ALA A 209 -8.87 -35.35 17.85
N GLY A 210 -9.19 -34.95 16.62
CA GLY A 210 -10.26 -35.57 15.83
C GLY A 210 -9.87 -36.30 14.54
N LEU A 211 -8.59 -36.55 14.26
CA LEU A 211 -8.14 -37.18 13.01
C LEU A 211 -7.55 -38.58 13.22
N ALA A 212 -8.28 -39.44 13.94
CA ALA A 212 -7.94 -40.86 14.05
C ALA A 212 -9.20 -41.72 14.26
N ALA A 213 -10.24 -41.54 13.43
CA ALA A 213 -11.40 -42.43 13.48
C ALA A 213 -12.24 -42.44 12.19
N ARG A 214 -11.62 -42.39 10.99
CA ARG A 214 -12.31 -42.68 9.71
C ARG A 214 -11.38 -43.31 8.68
N HIS A 215 -10.81 -44.47 9.01
CA HIS A 215 -10.29 -45.41 8.01
C HIS A 215 -10.39 -46.85 8.52
N GLN A 216 -11.61 -47.31 8.77
CA GLN A 216 -11.94 -48.73 8.66
C GLN A 216 -13.36 -48.83 8.11
N GLY A 217 -13.52 -49.54 7.00
CA GLY A 217 -14.85 -49.89 6.48
C GLY A 217 -15.03 -49.76 4.97
N ILE A 218 -14.13 -50.34 4.15
CA ILE A 218 -14.51 -50.95 2.86
C ILE A 218 -13.60 -52.17 2.65
N GLN A 219 -14.05 -53.37 3.07
CA GLN A 219 -13.61 -54.62 2.44
C GLN A 219 -14.81 -55.19 1.67
N LYS A 220 -14.54 -55.47 0.40
CA LYS A 220 -15.40 -56.21 -0.53
C LYS A 220 -15.29 -57.70 -0.18
N GLU A 221 -16.44 -58.38 -0.15
CA GLU A 221 -16.65 -59.66 -0.83
C GLU A 221 -17.98 -59.58 -1.59
#